data_AF-F5RJE6-F1
#
_entry.id   AF-F5RJE6-F1
#
_cell.length_a   1.000
_cell.length_b   1.000
_cell.length_c   1.000
_cell.angle_alpha   90.00
_cell.angle_beta   90.00
_cell.angle_gamma   90.00
#
_symmetry.space_group_name_H-M   'P 1'
#
loop_
_entity.id
_entity.type
_entity.pdbx_description
1 polymer ?
#
loop_
_entity_poly.entity_id
_entity_poly.type
_entity_poly.pdbx_seq_one_letter_code
_entity_poly.pdbx_strand_id
1 'polypeptide(L)'
;MENMGRKAAILAAAFASVGALGAAYVYRHDIAFSIADVVHPEWNAGEARLADAYDRRYTLLNNGDGTETALYDDATAVTFRHDGAGDLVWLFGTASLLAPIAPNYFAFHGFSYAGGTMDLARMTYRANAPLTPLPEKHVASGTGTHSHGAGHAFAGRSYNDRKSSQSSEISRRSGFGQAGIRSSGGS
;
A
#
# COMPACT_ATOMS: atom_id res chain seq x y z
N MET A 1 9.06 28.82 -13.37
CA MET A 1 8.88 28.82 -11.91
C MET A 1 7.45 28.37 -11.62
N GLU A 2 7.33 27.18 -11.07
CA GLU A 2 6.04 26.55 -10.79
C GLU A 2 5.35 27.29 -9.63
N ASN A 3 4.09 27.68 -9.81
CA ASN A 3 3.42 28.59 -8.87
C ASN A 3 2.83 27.78 -7.70
N MET A 4 3.67 27.47 -6.71
CA MET A 4 3.32 26.68 -5.51
C MET A 4 2.01 27.15 -4.83
N GLY A 5 1.73 28.46 -4.84
CA GLY A 5 0.48 29.00 -4.29
C GLY A 5 -0.78 28.54 -5.04
N ARG A 6 -0.71 28.33 -6.36
CA ARG A 6 -1.83 27.83 -7.16
C ARG A 6 -2.08 26.34 -6.92
N LYS A 7 -1.00 25.55 -6.76
CA LYS A 7 -1.09 24.13 -6.38
C LYS A 7 -1.73 23.96 -5.00
N ALA A 8 -1.29 24.74 -4.02
CA ALA A 8 -1.86 24.73 -2.67
C ALA A 8 -3.34 25.14 -2.64
N ALA A 9 -3.74 26.13 -3.46
CA ALA A 9 -5.15 26.52 -3.58
C ALA A 9 -6.02 25.43 -4.22
N ILE A 10 -5.51 24.75 -5.26
CA ILE A 10 -6.20 23.61 -5.89
C ILE A 10 -6.32 22.44 -4.88
N LEU A 11 -5.26 22.17 -4.12
CA LEU A 11 -5.23 21.17 -3.06
C LEU A 11 -6.32 21.45 -2.01
N ALA A 12 -6.33 22.68 -1.48
CA ALA A 12 -7.31 23.11 -0.48
C ALA A 12 -8.75 23.05 -1.01
N ALA A 13 -8.98 23.47 -2.26
CA ALA A 13 -10.30 23.41 -2.89
C ALA A 13 -10.76 21.95 -3.11
N ALA A 14 -9.86 21.07 -3.52
CA ALA A 14 -10.17 19.66 -3.72
C ALA A 14 -10.55 18.98 -2.39
N PHE A 15 -9.75 19.16 -1.33
CA PHE A 15 -10.09 18.62 -0.01
C PHE A 15 -11.37 19.21 0.59
N ALA A 16 -11.62 20.51 0.40
CA ALA A 16 -12.84 21.17 0.86
C ALA A 16 -14.10 20.64 0.14
N SER A 17 -14.00 20.37 -1.16
CA SER A 17 -15.12 19.81 -1.94
C SER A 17 -15.48 18.38 -1.54
N VAL A 18 -14.49 17.61 -1.10
CA VAL A 18 -14.64 16.22 -0.65
C VAL A 18 -15.37 16.18 0.69
N GLY A 19 -15.09 17.10 1.62
CA GLY A 19 -15.79 17.16 2.90
C GLY A 19 -17.32 17.39 2.83
N ALA A 20 -17.84 17.93 1.71
CA ALA A 20 -19.24 18.33 1.57
C ALA A 20 -20.20 17.22 1.12
N LEU A 21 -19.69 16.11 0.58
CA LEU A 21 -20.49 14.97 0.12
C LEU A 21 -20.32 13.83 1.13
N GLY A 22 -21.32 13.50 1.94
CA GLY A 22 -21.20 12.49 3.02
C GLY A 22 -20.64 11.11 2.60
N ALA A 23 -20.71 10.75 1.31
CA ALA A 23 -20.07 9.57 0.72
C ALA A 23 -18.53 9.64 0.64
N ALA A 24 -17.95 10.84 0.75
CA ALA A 24 -16.52 11.08 0.71
C ALA A 24 -15.77 10.61 1.95
N TYR A 25 -16.45 10.35 3.06
CA TYR A 25 -15.76 9.89 4.28
C TYR A 25 -15.13 8.50 4.08
N VAL A 26 -15.78 7.64 3.29
CA VAL A 26 -15.30 6.28 2.96
C VAL A 26 -14.10 6.33 2.00
N TYR A 27 -14.11 7.26 1.04
CA TYR A 27 -13.06 7.38 0.01
C TYR A 27 -12.05 8.50 0.29
N ARG A 28 -12.07 9.11 1.47
CA ARG A 28 -11.23 10.29 1.79
C ARG A 28 -9.75 10.04 1.51
N HIS A 29 -9.28 8.83 1.82
CA HIS A 29 -7.88 8.44 1.69
C HIS A 29 -7.51 8.14 0.23
N ASP A 30 -8.42 7.54 -0.54
CA ASP A 30 -8.22 7.31 -1.98
C ASP A 30 -8.22 8.64 -2.76
N ILE A 31 -9.08 9.58 -2.36
CA ILE A 31 -9.12 10.92 -2.93
C ILE A 31 -7.87 11.71 -2.52
N ALA A 32 -7.46 11.66 -1.25
CA ALA A 32 -6.23 12.27 -0.79
C ALA A 32 -5.00 11.75 -1.57
N PHE A 33 -4.92 10.44 -1.75
CA PHE A 33 -3.85 9.79 -2.50
C PHE A 33 -3.85 10.24 -3.96
N SER A 34 -5.02 10.24 -4.62
CA SER A 34 -5.14 10.66 -6.03
C SER A 34 -4.78 12.14 -6.24
N ILE A 35 -5.18 13.01 -5.31
CA ILE A 35 -4.83 14.43 -5.35
C ILE A 35 -3.32 14.61 -5.12
N ALA A 36 -2.76 13.92 -4.13
CA ALA A 36 -1.33 13.96 -3.84
C ALA A 36 -0.50 13.51 -5.04
N ASP A 37 -0.91 12.46 -5.75
CA ASP A 37 -0.20 11.96 -6.93
C ASP A 37 -0.10 13.00 -8.06
N VAL A 38 -1.12 13.86 -8.22
CA VAL A 38 -1.13 14.92 -9.23
C VAL A 38 -0.40 16.18 -8.76
N VAL A 39 -0.57 16.57 -7.49
CA VAL A 39 -0.15 17.89 -7.00
C VAL A 39 1.24 17.83 -6.35
N HIS A 40 1.53 16.76 -5.62
CA HIS A 40 2.69 16.59 -4.74
C HIS A 40 3.08 15.10 -4.62
N PRO A 41 3.45 14.43 -5.73
CA PRO A 41 3.63 12.98 -5.81
C PRO A 41 4.67 12.41 -4.83
N GLU A 42 5.60 13.24 -4.36
CA GLU A 42 6.56 12.89 -3.31
C GLU A 42 5.90 12.52 -1.98
N TRP A 43 4.66 12.95 -1.72
CA TRP A 43 3.92 12.55 -0.51
C TRP A 43 3.49 11.09 -0.56
N ASN A 44 3.27 10.56 -1.77
CA ASN A 44 2.96 9.15 -1.99
C ASN A 44 4.21 8.32 -2.32
N ALA A 45 5.41 8.88 -2.17
CA ALA A 45 6.65 8.15 -2.45
C ALA A 45 6.76 6.91 -1.57
N GLY A 46 6.92 5.73 -2.18
CA GLY A 46 6.95 4.46 -1.45
C GLY A 46 5.59 4.03 -0.90
N GLU A 47 4.49 4.58 -1.43
CA GLU A 47 3.13 4.25 -1.04
C GLU A 47 2.33 3.80 -2.27
N ALA A 48 1.47 2.81 -2.08
CA ALA A 48 0.53 2.35 -3.09
C ALA A 48 -0.83 2.12 -2.47
N ARG A 49 -1.89 2.51 -3.18
CA ARG A 49 -3.26 2.37 -2.69
C ARG A 49 -3.94 1.15 -3.29
N LEU A 50 -4.29 0.19 -2.44
CA LEU A 50 -4.79 -1.13 -2.82
C LEU A 50 -6.09 -1.47 -2.07
N ALA A 51 -6.74 -2.53 -2.50
CA ALA A 51 -7.87 -3.14 -1.80
C ALA A 51 -7.51 -4.59 -1.46
N ASP A 52 -8.06 -5.13 -0.38
CA ASP A 52 -7.97 -6.55 -0.08
C ASP A 52 -9.05 -7.36 -0.83
N ALA A 53 -9.07 -8.68 -0.64
CA ALA A 53 -10.06 -9.56 -1.28
C ALA A 53 -11.52 -9.31 -0.85
N TYR A 54 -11.75 -8.46 0.15
CA TYR A 54 -13.07 -8.06 0.65
C TYR A 54 -13.39 -6.59 0.34
N ASP A 55 -12.68 -6.00 -0.63
CA ASP A 55 -12.80 -4.60 -1.05
C ASP A 55 -12.47 -3.57 0.06
N ARG A 56 -11.83 -3.99 1.15
CA ARG A 56 -11.35 -3.06 2.18
C ARG A 56 -10.07 -2.39 1.72
N ARG A 57 -10.01 -1.07 1.86
CA ARG A 57 -8.93 -0.25 1.32
C ARG A 57 -7.76 -0.14 2.30
N TYR A 58 -6.54 -0.23 1.77
CA TYR A 58 -5.31 -0.07 2.54
C TYR A 58 -4.21 0.60 1.71
N THR A 59 -3.27 1.25 2.40
CA THR A 59 -2.06 1.79 1.80
C THR A 59 -0.97 0.77 2.06
N LEU A 60 -0.38 0.25 0.99
CA LEU A 60 0.85 -0.52 1.05
C LEU A 60 2.01 0.47 1.16
N LEU A 61 2.86 0.28 2.15
CA LEU A 61 3.97 1.16 2.47
C LEU A 61 5.28 0.39 2.36
N ASN A 62 6.20 0.89 1.56
CA ASN A 62 7.57 0.40 1.50
C ASN A 62 8.34 0.97 2.69
N ASN A 63 8.82 0.10 3.59
CA ASN A 63 9.57 0.52 4.78
C ASN A 63 11.06 0.80 4.47
N GLY A 64 11.54 0.45 3.27
CA GLY A 64 12.89 0.68 2.79
C GLY A 64 13.94 -0.33 3.27
N ASP A 65 13.54 -1.34 4.04
CA ASP A 65 14.39 -2.41 4.58
C ASP A 65 14.02 -3.81 4.03
N GLY A 66 13.24 -3.85 2.95
CA GLY A 66 12.69 -5.08 2.36
C GLY A 66 11.43 -5.57 3.07
N THR A 67 10.92 -4.84 4.06
CA THR A 67 9.61 -5.10 4.67
C THR A 67 8.57 -4.11 4.16
N GLU A 68 7.31 -4.50 4.23
CA GLU A 68 6.18 -3.69 3.78
C GLU A 68 5.07 -3.71 4.82
N THR A 69 4.31 -2.62 4.86
CA THR A 69 3.19 -2.48 5.79
C THR A 69 1.91 -2.23 5.01
N ALA A 70 0.89 -3.06 5.20
CA ALA A 70 -0.47 -2.77 4.76
C ALA A 70 -1.21 -2.04 5.89
N LEU A 71 -1.46 -0.74 5.72
CA LEU A 71 -2.19 0.11 6.66
C LEU A 71 -3.62 0.35 6.16
N TYR A 72 -4.61 -0.19 6.86
CA TYR A 72 -6.03 0.01 6.56
C TYR A 72 -6.53 1.36 7.10
N ASP A 73 -7.66 1.82 6.55
CA ASP A 73 -8.25 3.12 6.90
C ASP A 73 -8.77 3.22 8.33
N ASP A 74 -9.06 2.07 8.94
CA ASP A 74 -9.42 1.92 10.35
C ASP A 74 -8.19 1.85 11.29
N ALA A 75 -6.99 2.11 10.74
CA ALA A 75 -5.70 2.02 11.40
C ALA A 75 -5.25 0.61 11.79
N THR A 76 -5.97 -0.44 11.38
CA THR A 76 -5.46 -1.81 11.47
C THR A 76 -4.29 -1.95 10.50
N ALA A 77 -3.20 -2.56 10.96
CA ALA A 77 -2.02 -2.75 10.12
C ALA A 77 -1.44 -4.15 10.25
N VAL A 78 -0.75 -4.57 9.19
CA VAL A 78 0.14 -5.74 9.21
C VAL A 78 1.44 -5.38 8.53
N THR A 79 2.56 -5.72 9.18
CA THR A 79 3.90 -5.59 8.60
C THR A 79 4.46 -6.97 8.33
N PHE A 80 5.00 -7.14 7.14
CA PHE A 80 5.44 -8.42 6.63
C PHE A 80 6.64 -8.27 5.69
N ARG A 81 7.23 -9.40 5.33
CA ARG A 81 8.25 -9.50 4.29
C ARG A 81 7.83 -10.56 3.29
N HIS A 82 7.94 -10.25 2.00
CA HIS A 82 7.87 -11.25 0.95
C HIS A 82 9.20 -12.01 0.85
N ASP A 83 9.16 -13.33 0.87
CA ASP A 83 10.37 -14.15 0.89
C ASP A 83 11.00 -14.41 -0.50
N GLY A 84 10.35 -13.93 -1.57
CA GLY A 84 10.78 -14.12 -2.95
C GLY A 84 10.31 -15.44 -3.59
N ALA A 85 9.81 -16.39 -2.80
CA ALA A 85 9.25 -17.66 -3.26
C ALA A 85 7.72 -17.64 -3.37
N GLY A 86 7.09 -16.59 -2.84
CA GLY A 86 5.65 -16.35 -2.88
C GLY A 86 4.98 -16.31 -1.51
N ASP A 87 5.74 -16.49 -0.43
CA ASP A 87 5.19 -16.46 0.91
C ASP A 87 5.24 -15.04 1.47
N LEU A 88 4.21 -14.66 2.23
CA LEU A 88 4.19 -13.45 3.04
C LEU A 88 4.47 -13.82 4.49
N VAL A 89 5.66 -13.48 4.95
CA VAL A 89 6.12 -13.77 6.32
C VAL A 89 5.73 -12.61 7.22
N TRP A 90 4.84 -12.86 8.18
CA TRP A 90 4.45 -11.87 9.17
C TRP A 90 5.63 -11.46 10.06
N LEU A 91 5.67 -10.18 10.41
CA LEU A 91 6.64 -9.64 11.36
C LEU A 91 5.94 -9.09 12.60
N PHE A 92 4.92 -8.24 12.43
CA PHE A 92 4.10 -7.70 13.52
C PHE A 92 2.76 -7.16 13.02
N GLY A 93 1.85 -6.81 13.95
CA GLY A 93 0.50 -6.37 13.65
C GLY A 93 -0.49 -7.52 13.43
N THR A 94 -1.57 -7.28 12.69
CA THR A 94 -2.69 -8.21 12.57
C THR A 94 -2.44 -9.24 11.47
N ALA A 95 -1.85 -10.39 11.83
CA ALA A 95 -1.45 -11.43 10.89
C ALA A 95 -2.59 -11.96 9.98
N SER A 96 -3.83 -11.97 10.48
CA SER A 96 -5.00 -12.42 9.69
C SER A 96 -5.25 -11.57 8.44
N LEU A 97 -4.64 -10.39 8.33
CA LEU A 97 -4.70 -9.54 7.15
C LEU A 97 -3.83 -10.05 5.98
N LEU A 98 -2.89 -10.97 6.19
CA LEU A 98 -2.03 -11.45 5.10
C LEU A 98 -2.78 -12.23 4.03
N ALA A 99 -3.70 -13.12 4.43
CA ALA A 99 -4.50 -13.87 3.49
C ALA A 99 -5.37 -12.99 2.57
N PRO A 100 -6.14 -12.00 3.08
CA PRO A 100 -6.96 -11.17 2.20
C PRO A 100 -6.17 -10.17 1.35
N ILE A 101 -4.97 -9.71 1.75
CA ILE A 101 -4.19 -8.80 0.89
C ILE A 101 -3.44 -9.53 -0.24
N ALA A 102 -3.17 -10.83 -0.08
CA ALA A 102 -2.32 -11.60 -0.97
C ALA A 102 -2.65 -11.45 -2.48
N PRO A 103 -3.91 -11.60 -2.95
CA PRO A 103 -4.19 -11.56 -4.40
C PRO A 103 -3.78 -10.24 -5.05
N ASN A 104 -4.16 -9.11 -4.43
CA ASN A 104 -3.91 -7.78 -4.97
C ASN A 104 -2.47 -7.30 -4.71
N TYR A 105 -1.86 -7.74 -3.61
CA TYR A 105 -0.43 -7.55 -3.36
C TYR A 105 0.41 -8.19 -4.48
N PHE A 106 0.18 -9.48 -4.78
CA PHE A 106 0.95 -10.17 -5.82
C PHE A 106 0.71 -9.59 -7.21
N ALA A 107 -0.54 -9.23 -7.54
CA ALA A 107 -0.85 -8.54 -8.79
C ALA A 107 -0.12 -7.20 -8.90
N PHE A 108 -0.08 -6.41 -7.82
CA PHE A 108 0.64 -5.13 -7.76
C PHE A 108 2.15 -5.30 -8.01
N HIS A 109 2.77 -6.33 -7.43
CA HIS A 109 4.17 -6.66 -7.66
C HIS A 109 4.44 -7.41 -8.97
N GLY A 110 3.42 -7.65 -9.80
CA GLY A 110 3.56 -8.23 -11.14
C GLY A 110 3.64 -9.76 -11.17
N PHE A 111 3.03 -10.43 -10.19
CA PHE A 111 3.01 -11.89 -10.07
C PHE A 111 1.62 -12.49 -10.34
N SER A 112 1.60 -13.69 -10.90
CA SER A 112 0.41 -14.53 -11.04
C SER A 112 0.08 -15.20 -9.71
N TYR A 113 -1.16 -15.06 -9.27
CA TYR A 113 -1.61 -15.58 -7.98
C TYR A 113 -2.22 -16.98 -8.09
N ALA A 114 -1.54 -17.98 -7.51
CA ALA A 114 -2.00 -19.38 -7.48
C ALA A 114 -2.88 -19.73 -6.27
N GLY A 115 -3.31 -18.73 -5.49
CA GLY A 115 -3.91 -18.96 -4.18
C GLY A 115 -2.88 -19.36 -3.13
N GLY A 116 -3.36 -19.67 -1.94
CA GLY A 116 -2.52 -20.02 -0.80
C GLY A 116 -3.31 -20.13 0.49
N THR A 117 -2.62 -20.50 1.56
CA THR A 117 -3.24 -20.74 2.87
C THR A 117 -2.41 -20.12 3.98
N MET A 118 -3.08 -19.75 5.06
CA MET A 118 -2.42 -19.21 6.24
C MET A 118 -1.85 -20.34 7.09
N ASP A 119 -0.52 -20.42 7.23
CA ASP A 119 0.16 -21.26 8.23
C ASP A 119 0.10 -20.55 9.59
N LEU A 120 -0.92 -20.87 10.38
CA LEU A 120 -1.17 -20.25 11.68
C LEU A 120 -0.04 -20.50 12.69
N ALA A 121 0.72 -21.59 12.55
CA ALA A 121 1.82 -21.89 13.46
C ALA A 121 3.01 -20.93 13.24
N ARG A 122 3.17 -20.44 12.01
CA ARG A 122 4.26 -19.51 11.62
C ARG A 122 3.77 -18.12 11.26
N MET A 123 2.47 -17.86 11.39
CA MET A 123 1.80 -16.64 10.92
C MET A 123 2.22 -16.24 9.50
N THR A 124 2.45 -17.22 8.64
CA THR A 124 2.97 -17.00 7.29
C THR A 124 1.90 -17.38 6.30
N TYR A 125 1.59 -16.49 5.36
CA TYR A 125 0.77 -16.86 4.23
C TYR A 125 1.63 -17.65 3.24
N ARG A 126 1.23 -18.88 2.93
CA ARG A 126 1.95 -19.78 2.02
C ARG A 126 1.27 -19.85 0.67
N ALA A 127 1.98 -19.52 -0.40
CA ALA A 127 1.47 -19.70 -1.74
C ALA A 127 1.34 -21.20 -2.08
N ASN A 128 0.31 -21.58 -2.82
CA ASN A 128 0.10 -22.99 -3.22
C ASN A 128 1.12 -23.46 -4.24
N ALA A 129 1.74 -22.53 -4.97
CA ALA A 129 2.75 -22.79 -5.99
C ALA A 129 3.69 -21.57 -6.10
N PRO A 130 4.91 -21.76 -6.63
CA PRO A 130 5.81 -20.65 -6.93
C PRO A 130 5.12 -19.60 -7.80
N LEU A 131 5.30 -18.32 -7.46
CA LEU A 131 4.78 -17.22 -8.24
C LEU A 131 5.50 -17.11 -9.57
N THR A 132 4.75 -16.90 -10.65
CA THR A 132 5.29 -16.62 -11.98
C THR A 132 5.00 -15.17 -12.37
N PRO A 133 5.84 -14.54 -13.21
CA PRO A 133 5.55 -13.21 -13.71
C PRO A 133 4.19 -13.17 -14.41
N LEU A 134 3.40 -12.13 -14.12
CA LEU A 134 2.12 -11.94 -14.77
C LEU A 134 2.35 -11.67 -16.26
N PRO A 135 1.65 -12.36 -17.19
CA PRO A 135 1.84 -12.14 -18.62
C PRO A 135 1.49 -10.69 -19.00
N GLU A 136 2.30 -10.07 -19.86
CA GLU A 136 2.09 -8.67 -20.33
C GLU A 136 0.70 -8.45 -20.97
N LYS A 137 0.07 -9.52 -21.47
CA LYS A 137 -1.24 -9.48 -22.11
C LYS A 137 -2.39 -9.65 -21.11
N HIS A 138 -2.75 -8.58 -20.41
CA HIS A 138 -4.09 -8.42 -19.83
C HIS A 138 -4.61 -7.00 -20.11
N VAL A 139 -5.25 -6.82 -21.27
CA VAL A 139 -6.24 -5.74 -21.44
C VAL A 139 -7.53 -6.32 -20.88
N ALA A 140 -7.91 -5.94 -19.66
CA ALA A 140 -9.20 -6.32 -19.09
C ALA A 140 -10.31 -5.65 -19.92
N SER A 141 -10.81 -6.34 -20.95
CA SER A 141 -12.10 -6.02 -21.57
C SER A 141 -13.19 -6.40 -20.57
N GLY A 142 -14.01 -5.43 -20.20
CA GLY A 142 -14.79 -5.46 -18.97
C GLY A 142 -15.99 -6.40 -18.89
N THR A 143 -16.45 -6.55 -17.65
CA THR A 143 -17.85 -6.72 -17.27
C THR A 143 -18.05 -5.97 -15.96
N GLY A 144 -19.13 -5.17 -15.88
CA GLY A 144 -19.23 -3.97 -15.06
C GLY A 144 -19.33 -4.17 -13.55
N THR A 145 -18.91 -3.14 -12.79
CA THR A 145 -19.79 -2.21 -12.04
C THR A 145 -18.90 -1.25 -11.23
N HIS A 146 -18.94 0.03 -11.60
CA HIS A 146 -18.49 1.24 -10.88
C HIS A 146 -17.27 1.16 -9.93
N SER A 147 -16.07 1.39 -10.46
CA SER A 147 -15.05 2.17 -9.72
C SER A 147 -14.33 3.12 -10.68
N HIS A 148 -14.62 4.42 -10.53
CA HIS A 148 -13.80 5.47 -11.13
C HIS A 148 -12.46 5.49 -10.39
N GLY A 149 -11.42 4.99 -11.04
CA GLY A 149 -10.04 5.10 -10.57
C GLY A 149 -9.13 4.65 -11.69
N ALA A 150 -8.43 5.61 -12.28
CA ALA A 150 -7.65 5.47 -13.48
C ALA A 150 -6.73 4.25 -13.46
N GLY A 151 -6.68 3.54 -14.59
CA GLY A 151 -5.62 2.58 -14.87
C GLY A 151 -4.28 3.30 -14.80
N HIS A 152 -3.49 3.00 -13.79
CA HIS A 152 -2.07 3.27 -13.78
C HIS A 152 -1.34 1.96 -14.00
N ALA A 153 -1.04 1.74 -15.27
CA ALA A 153 0.04 0.88 -15.72
C ALA A 153 1.26 1.08 -14.79
N PHE A 154 1.64 0.03 -14.06
CA PHE A 154 2.95 -0.14 -13.43
C PHE A 154 3.47 1.06 -12.62
N ALA A 155 2.79 1.42 -11.54
CA ALA A 155 3.33 2.32 -10.49
C ALA A 155 4.48 1.69 -9.67
N GLY A 156 4.90 0.46 -9.96
CA GLY A 156 5.88 -0.29 -9.18
C GLY A 156 7.31 0.26 -9.20
N ARG A 157 7.68 1.11 -10.17
CA ARG A 157 9.07 1.59 -10.30
C ARG A 157 9.44 2.58 -9.20
N SER A 158 8.63 3.63 -8.98
CA SER A 158 8.90 4.58 -7.89
C SER A 158 8.58 4.01 -6.50
N TYR A 159 7.71 3.00 -6.40
CA TYR A 159 7.35 2.38 -5.13
C TYR A 159 8.52 1.60 -4.53
N ASN A 160 9.15 0.72 -5.32
CA ASN A 160 10.26 -0.12 -4.83
C ASN A 160 11.52 0.70 -4.51
N ASP A 161 11.74 1.82 -5.21
CA ASP A 161 12.94 2.66 -5.08
C ASP A 161 12.85 3.70 -3.95
N ARG A 162 11.69 3.86 -3.30
CA ARG A 162 11.46 4.89 -2.28
C ARG A 162 10.82 4.34 -1.03
N LYS A 163 11.32 4.81 0.12
CA LYS A 163 10.74 4.55 1.43
C LYS A 163 9.57 5.50 1.71
N SER A 164 8.45 4.98 2.19
CA SER A 164 7.32 5.77 2.66
C SER A 164 7.70 6.63 3.85
N SER A 165 7.25 7.89 3.87
CA SER A 165 7.39 8.77 5.03
C SER A 165 6.59 8.28 6.25
N GLN A 166 5.42 7.67 6.01
CA GLN A 166 4.54 7.12 7.04
C GLN A 166 5.10 5.86 7.70
N SER A 167 6.01 5.13 7.05
CA SER A 167 6.65 3.94 7.63
C SER A 167 7.27 4.22 9.01
N SER A 168 7.89 5.40 9.17
CA SER A 168 8.52 5.82 10.42
C SER A 168 7.50 6.17 11.52
N GLU A 169 6.30 6.58 11.15
CA GLU A 169 5.23 6.98 12.06
C GLU A 169 4.45 5.76 12.57
N ILE A 170 4.23 4.75 11.72
CA ILE A 170 3.55 3.52 12.13
C ILE A 170 4.38 2.74 13.15
N SER A 171 5.70 2.64 12.96
CA SER A 171 6.58 2.02 13.96
C SER A 171 6.49 2.72 15.32
N ARG A 172 6.22 4.04 15.35
CA ARG A 172 6.07 4.82 16.58
C ARG A 172 4.67 4.69 17.20
N ARG A 173 3.63 4.76 16.39
CA ARG A 173 2.22 4.77 16.83
C ARG A 173 1.75 3.39 17.30
N SER A 174 2.32 2.34 16.74
CA SER A 174 1.88 0.98 17.00
C SER A 174 2.51 0.33 18.24
N GLY A 175 3.45 1.01 18.93
CA GLY A 175 4.15 0.47 20.10
C GLY A 175 5.02 -0.77 19.82
N PHE A 176 5.13 -1.18 18.55
CA PHE A 176 5.82 -2.39 18.11
C PHE A 176 7.29 -2.07 17.82
N GLY A 177 8.07 -1.87 18.90
CA GLY A 177 9.52 -2.05 18.89
C GLY A 177 10.34 -0.87 18.35
N GLN A 178 10.81 -0.02 19.28
CA GLN A 178 12.05 0.74 19.08
C GLN A 178 13.25 -0.23 19.19
N ALA A 179 13.42 -1.12 18.20
CA ALA A 179 14.59 -1.98 18.12
C ALA A 179 15.69 -1.29 17.31
N GLY A 180 16.49 -0.46 17.98
CA GLY A 180 17.83 -0.10 17.52
C GLY A 180 17.97 1.17 16.69
N ILE A 181 17.65 2.33 17.27
CA ILE A 181 18.43 3.55 16.93
C ILE A 181 19.82 3.33 17.54
N ARG A 182 20.76 2.83 16.72
CA ARG A 182 22.17 2.87 17.08
C ARG A 182 22.59 4.32 16.92
N SER A 183 22.67 5.06 18.01
CA SER A 183 23.37 6.34 18.02
C SER A 183 24.83 6.09 17.66
N SER A 184 25.23 6.33 16.41
CA SER A 184 26.63 6.50 16.07
C SER A 184 27.06 7.90 16.54
N GLY A 185 27.34 8.02 17.84
CA GLY A 185 28.10 9.13 18.39
C GLY A 185 29.58 8.81 18.21
N GLY A 186 30.20 9.41 17.21
CA GLY A 186 31.65 9.40 17.01
C GLY A 186 32.37 10.14 18.13
N SER A 187 33.58 9.67 18.42
CA SER A 187 34.55 10.23 19.38
C SER A 187 34.99 11.66 19.07
#